data_AF-A0A959Y278-F1
#
_entry.id   AF-A0A959Y278-F1
#
_cell.length_a   1.000
_cell.length_b   1.000
_cell.length_c   1.000
_cell.angle_alpha   90.00
_cell.angle_beta   90.00
_cell.angle_gamma   90.00
#
_symmetry.space_group_name_H-M   'P 1'
#
loop_
_entity.id
_entity.type
_entity.pdbx_description
1 polymer ?
#
loop_
_entity_poly.entity_id
_entity_poly.type
_entity_poly.pdbx_seq_one_letter_code
_entity_poly.pdbx_strand_id
1 'polypeptide(L)'
;MGAVAAYMEYLREMARKIAYRGSFLKVIPGTRSMPSRYLDWGASHSPDDMRRYLLAAELDRQAKDGRALFLGIGLCIGKTQGRNRKMNVAAPLLLVPMNIESEDDAGKELVHDIHWKSIALNYDLITAIVEGADTVDEEDSMGQPNMLSPAAASAVNAVELRLDQVFHEPGYSQRITDPKFVEEIIDLLMADVPAFRSKLFKAPGTYHKEDLGRYERSDKLLWFNHRFAFMGNNPGELSAYEALNELCSIIPSEA
;
A
#
# COMPACT_ATOMS: atom_id res chain seq x y z
N MET A 1 -3.49 -15.84 27.77
CA MET A 1 -2.71 -15.46 26.58
C MET A 1 -2.16 -14.07 26.85
N GLY A 2 -0.87 -14.01 27.16
CA GLY A 2 -0.27 -12.97 28.01
C GLY A 2 0.18 -11.71 27.26
N ALA A 3 0.42 -10.66 28.03
CA ALA A 3 0.86 -9.33 27.56
C ALA A 3 2.04 -9.36 26.57
N VAL A 4 2.88 -10.40 26.61
CA VAL A 4 3.96 -10.63 25.64
C VAL A 4 3.43 -10.84 24.22
N ALA A 5 2.37 -11.63 24.03
CA ALA A 5 1.79 -11.85 22.70
C ALA A 5 1.19 -10.56 22.11
N ALA A 6 0.46 -9.80 22.94
CA ALA A 6 -0.10 -8.51 22.55
C ALA A 6 0.99 -7.47 22.23
N TYR A 7 2.08 -7.46 23.01
CA TYR A 7 3.23 -6.59 22.77
C TYR A 7 3.99 -6.98 21.49
N MET A 8 4.13 -8.26 21.21
CA MET A 8 4.73 -8.77 19.97
C MET A 8 3.89 -8.44 18.74
N GLU A 9 2.57 -8.51 18.86
CA GLU A 9 1.63 -8.12 17.81
C GLU A 9 1.69 -6.62 17.54
N TYR A 10 1.71 -5.80 18.60
CA TYR A 10 1.94 -4.36 18.51
C TYR A 10 3.27 -4.00 17.84
N LEU A 11 4.38 -4.64 18.22
CA LEU A 11 5.69 -4.39 17.60
C LEU A 11 5.73 -4.80 16.13
N ARG A 12 5.13 -5.96 15.79
CA ARG A 12 4.98 -6.38 14.38
C ARG A 12 4.18 -5.36 13.58
N GLU A 13 3.11 -4.86 14.16
CA GLU A 13 2.27 -3.86 13.51
C GLU A 13 2.99 -2.52 13.33
N MET A 14 3.73 -2.05 14.33
CA MET A 14 4.55 -0.84 14.22
C MET A 14 5.69 -1.00 13.21
N ALA A 15 6.38 -2.15 13.23
CA ALA A 15 7.41 -2.47 12.25
C ALA A 15 6.84 -2.51 10.83
N ARG A 16 5.65 -3.08 10.64
CA ARG A 16 4.91 -3.08 9.37
C ARG A 16 4.61 -1.65 8.89
N LYS A 17 4.11 -0.78 9.77
CA LYS A 17 3.81 0.64 9.47
C LYS A 17 5.06 1.45 9.09
N ILE A 18 6.19 1.16 9.75
CA ILE A 18 7.49 1.78 9.47
C ILE A 18 8.08 1.23 8.17
N ALA A 19 8.00 -0.08 7.95
CA ALA A 19 8.48 -0.73 6.76
C ALA A 19 7.80 -0.10 5.54
N TYR A 20 6.47 -0.06 5.45
CA TYR A 20 5.76 0.47 4.27
C TYR A 20 6.00 1.94 3.88
N ARG A 21 6.90 2.66 4.56
CA ARG A 21 7.51 3.92 4.08
C ARG A 21 8.52 3.59 2.98
N GLY A 22 8.05 3.54 1.73
CA GLY A 22 8.76 2.88 0.63
C GLY A 22 8.24 3.23 -0.76
N SER A 23 8.21 4.51 -1.12
CA SER A 23 8.02 5.03 -2.49
C SER A 23 6.91 4.34 -3.33
N PHE A 24 5.78 3.96 -2.71
CA PHE A 24 4.60 3.43 -3.42
C PHE A 24 3.76 4.53 -4.11
N LEU A 25 4.37 5.69 -4.38
CA LEU A 25 3.73 6.86 -4.97
C LEU A 25 3.64 6.80 -6.51
N LYS A 26 4.43 5.93 -7.14
CA LYS A 26 4.60 5.83 -8.60
C LYS A 26 4.68 4.37 -9.02
N VAL A 27 3.57 3.66 -8.89
CA VAL A 27 3.50 2.21 -9.10
C VAL A 27 2.75 1.81 -10.38
N ILE A 28 2.56 2.74 -11.32
CA ILE A 28 2.04 2.41 -12.64
C ILE A 28 3.10 2.72 -13.70
N PRO A 29 3.33 1.80 -14.67
CA PRO A 29 4.28 2.01 -15.77
C PRO A 29 3.98 3.29 -16.55
N GLY A 30 4.96 4.17 -16.71
CA GLY A 30 4.78 5.49 -17.36
C GLY A 30 5.09 6.66 -16.43
N THR A 31 4.87 6.47 -15.12
CA THR A 31 5.42 7.35 -14.10
C THR A 31 6.92 7.06 -13.95
N ARG A 32 7.77 8.10 -13.91
CA ARG A 32 9.23 8.03 -14.16
C ARG A 32 10.11 7.22 -13.15
N SER A 33 9.54 6.31 -12.35
CA SER A 33 10.28 5.28 -11.59
C SER A 33 9.45 3.99 -11.53
N MET A 34 10.05 2.86 -11.87
CA MET A 34 9.44 1.54 -12.15
C MET A 34 8.38 1.06 -11.14
N PRO A 35 7.30 0.47 -11.65
CA PRO A 35 7.24 -0.98 -11.59
C PRO A 35 7.23 -1.58 -12.99
N SER A 36 8.17 -2.51 -13.20
CA SER A 36 8.34 -3.29 -14.41
C SER A 36 7.11 -4.12 -14.79
N ARG A 37 6.20 -4.38 -13.84
CA ARG A 37 5.06 -5.28 -13.98
C ARG A 37 3.82 -4.62 -13.41
N TYR A 38 2.79 -4.52 -14.25
CA TYR A 38 1.44 -4.09 -13.90
C TYR A 38 0.46 -5.09 -14.48
N LEU A 39 -0.48 -5.55 -13.67
CA LEU A 39 -1.61 -6.35 -14.11
C LEU A 39 -2.90 -5.75 -13.56
N ASP A 40 -3.89 -5.56 -14.41
CA ASP A 40 -5.22 -5.16 -13.98
C ASP A 40 -5.89 -6.34 -13.26
N TRP A 41 -6.02 -6.31 -11.94
CA TRP A 41 -6.54 -7.43 -11.18
C TRP A 41 -8.07 -7.55 -11.26
N GLY A 42 -8.76 -6.47 -11.66
CA GLY A 42 -10.21 -6.47 -11.84
C GLY A 42 -10.67 -7.09 -13.16
N ALA A 43 -9.78 -7.18 -14.15
CA ALA A 43 -10.06 -7.76 -15.45
C ALA A 43 -9.97 -9.30 -15.46
N SER A 44 -10.72 -9.94 -16.35
CA SER A 44 -10.57 -11.37 -16.62
C SER A 44 -9.28 -11.63 -17.41
N HIS A 45 -8.47 -12.58 -16.95
CA HIS A 45 -7.23 -13.01 -17.63
C HIS A 45 -7.35 -14.46 -18.06
N SER A 46 -6.73 -14.80 -19.19
CA SER A 46 -6.52 -16.20 -19.53
C SER A 46 -5.54 -16.85 -18.54
N PRO A 47 -5.64 -18.17 -18.29
CA PRO A 47 -4.68 -18.88 -17.44
C PRO A 47 -3.23 -18.69 -17.90
N ASP A 48 -3.00 -18.66 -19.22
CA ASP A 48 -1.67 -18.45 -19.80
C ASP A 48 -1.12 -17.04 -19.53
N ASP A 49 -1.96 -16.01 -19.62
CA ASP A 49 -1.53 -14.63 -19.35
C ASP A 49 -1.20 -14.42 -17.87
N MET A 50 -2.02 -14.99 -16.98
CA MET A 50 -1.74 -14.96 -15.54
C MET A 50 -0.42 -15.69 -15.23
N ARG A 51 -0.22 -16.89 -15.79
CA ARG A 51 1.01 -17.65 -15.63
C ARG A 51 2.24 -16.89 -16.12
N ARG A 52 2.17 -16.28 -17.30
CA ARG A 52 3.25 -15.43 -17.83
C ARG A 52 3.56 -14.26 -16.91
N TYR A 53 2.53 -13.62 -16.36
CA TYR A 53 2.70 -12.53 -15.42
C TYR A 53 3.41 -12.98 -14.14
N LEU A 54 2.94 -14.07 -13.51
CA LEU A 54 3.52 -14.60 -12.27
C LEU A 54 4.97 -15.05 -12.47
N LEU A 55 5.28 -15.74 -13.57
CA LEU A 55 6.65 -16.14 -13.90
C LEU A 55 7.56 -14.91 -14.04
N ALA A 56 7.08 -13.88 -14.73
CA ALA A 56 7.84 -12.66 -14.92
C ALA A 56 8.02 -11.86 -13.61
N ALA A 57 7.03 -11.88 -12.72
CA ALA A 57 7.12 -11.27 -11.40
C ALA A 57 8.11 -12.02 -10.50
N GLU A 58 8.11 -13.36 -10.53
CA GLU A 58 9.04 -14.19 -9.77
C GLU A 58 10.49 -14.01 -10.24
N LEU A 59 10.73 -13.96 -11.56
CA LEU A 59 12.04 -13.63 -12.12
C LEU A 59 12.50 -12.23 -11.69
N ASP A 60 11.61 -11.24 -11.70
CA ASP A 60 11.91 -9.88 -11.24
C ASP A 60 12.24 -9.83 -9.73
N ARG A 61 11.60 -10.68 -8.93
CA ARG A 61 11.84 -10.84 -7.48
C ARG A 61 13.22 -11.45 -7.22
N GLN A 62 13.57 -12.52 -7.93
CA GLN A 62 14.86 -13.19 -7.81
C GLN A 62 16.03 -12.33 -8.30
N ALA A 63 15.82 -11.53 -9.34
CA ALA A 63 16.88 -10.71 -9.94
C ALA A 63 17.23 -9.45 -9.13
N LYS A 64 16.35 -8.97 -8.25
CA LYS A 64 16.54 -7.74 -7.48
C LYS A 64 16.16 -7.99 -6.02
N ASP A 65 17.17 -8.00 -5.16
CA ASP A 65 16.97 -8.15 -3.73
C ASP A 65 16.03 -7.06 -3.19
N GLY A 66 15.15 -7.46 -2.27
CA GLY A 66 14.16 -6.58 -1.66
C GLY A 66 13.00 -6.15 -2.56
N ARG A 67 12.68 -6.83 -3.67
CA ARG A 67 11.40 -6.63 -4.39
C ARG A 67 10.34 -7.65 -3.97
N ALA A 68 9.08 -7.23 -3.99
CA ALA A 68 7.94 -8.11 -3.72
C ALA A 68 6.75 -7.76 -4.62
N LEU A 69 5.86 -8.74 -4.80
CA LEU A 69 4.60 -8.57 -5.49
C LEU A 69 3.55 -8.03 -4.51
N PHE A 70 2.80 -7.03 -4.95
CA PHE A 70 1.72 -6.44 -4.16
C PHE A 70 0.45 -6.36 -4.99
N LEU A 71 -0.68 -6.55 -4.31
CA LEU A 71 -1.98 -6.11 -4.79
C LEU A 71 -2.26 -4.70 -4.27
N GLY A 72 -2.38 -3.76 -5.19
CA GLY A 72 -2.85 -2.41 -4.94
C GLY A 72 -4.37 -2.32 -5.06
N ILE A 73 -5.01 -1.66 -4.10
CA ILE A 73 -6.46 -1.46 -4.06
C ILE A 73 -6.77 0.03 -3.91
N GLY A 74 -7.66 0.55 -4.76
CA GLY A 74 -8.05 1.96 -4.81
C GLY A 74 -6.94 2.82 -5.43
N LEU A 75 -6.98 3.05 -6.73
CA LEU A 75 -5.94 3.80 -7.44
C LEU A 75 -6.14 5.32 -7.29
N CYS A 76 -5.17 6.00 -6.71
CA CYS A 76 -5.02 7.45 -6.75
C CYS A 76 -4.03 7.85 -7.85
N ILE A 77 -4.47 8.65 -8.82
CA ILE A 77 -3.64 9.07 -9.97
C ILE A 77 -3.84 10.54 -10.35
N GLY A 78 -2.76 11.22 -10.70
CA GLY A 78 -2.75 12.60 -11.17
C GLY A 78 -1.64 13.39 -10.51
N LYS A 79 -1.88 14.69 -10.27
CA LYS A 79 -0.93 15.54 -9.56
C LYS A 79 -1.42 15.84 -8.15
N THR A 80 -0.50 15.78 -7.20
CA THR A 80 -0.65 16.42 -5.89
C THR A 80 0.44 17.45 -5.72
N GLN A 81 0.19 18.48 -4.92
CA GLN A 81 1.22 19.40 -4.45
C GLN A 81 1.75 18.81 -3.15
N GLY A 82 3.04 18.49 -3.06
CA GLY A 82 3.71 18.28 -1.79
C GLY A 82 4.29 19.60 -1.27
N ARG A 83 4.93 19.58 -0.09
CA ARG A 83 5.42 20.76 0.63
C ARG A 83 6.05 21.84 -0.27
N ASN A 84 6.95 21.45 -1.19
CA ASN A 84 7.68 22.40 -2.06
C ASN A 84 7.57 22.12 -3.58
N ARG A 85 6.78 21.12 -4.02
CA ARG A 85 6.68 20.79 -5.45
C ARG A 85 5.41 20.07 -5.83
N LYS A 86 4.92 20.34 -7.04
CA LYS A 86 3.95 19.45 -7.70
C LYS A 86 4.63 18.11 -8.00
N MET A 87 3.93 17.03 -7.71
CA MET A 87 4.40 15.68 -7.98
C MET A 87 3.30 14.85 -8.64
N ASN A 88 3.70 14.03 -9.60
CA ASN A 88 2.83 13.02 -10.17
C ASN A 88 2.72 11.83 -9.23
N VAL A 89 1.51 11.36 -9.04
CA VAL A 89 1.14 10.21 -8.22
C VAL A 89 0.41 9.21 -9.10
N ALA A 90 0.73 7.93 -8.92
CA ALA A 90 -0.03 6.79 -9.38
C ALA A 90 0.18 5.69 -8.34
N ALA A 91 -0.70 5.64 -7.35
CA ALA A 91 -0.48 4.95 -6.09
C ALA A 91 -1.76 4.25 -5.63
N PRO A 92 -1.69 3.05 -5.04
CA PRO A 92 -2.84 2.44 -4.42
C PRO A 92 -3.08 3.09 -3.05
N LEU A 93 -4.32 3.07 -2.58
CA LEU A 93 -4.69 3.47 -1.23
C LEU A 93 -4.32 2.39 -0.22
N LEU A 94 -4.58 1.13 -0.57
CA LEU A 94 -4.26 -0.04 0.24
C LEU A 94 -3.29 -0.96 -0.51
N LEU A 95 -2.40 -1.58 0.25
CA LEU A 95 -1.35 -2.47 -0.22
C LEU A 95 -1.53 -3.82 0.45
N VAL A 96 -1.52 -4.91 -0.32
CA VAL A 96 -1.53 -6.27 0.22
C VAL A 96 -0.36 -7.05 -0.38
N PRO A 97 0.55 -7.61 0.44
CA PRO A 97 1.60 -8.49 -0.07
C PRO A 97 1.02 -9.73 -0.75
N MET A 98 1.70 -10.17 -1.80
CA MET A 98 1.40 -11.41 -2.51
C MET A 98 2.65 -12.28 -2.56
N ASN A 99 2.47 -13.57 -2.26
CA ASN A 99 3.50 -14.58 -2.49
C ASN A 99 3.23 -15.27 -3.82
N ILE A 100 4.31 -15.74 -4.45
CA ILE A 100 4.25 -16.63 -5.60
C ILE A 100 4.89 -17.94 -5.13
N GLU A 101 4.13 -19.01 -5.19
CA GLU A 101 4.59 -20.35 -4.83
C GLU A 101 4.56 -21.24 -6.07
N SER A 102 5.50 -22.18 -6.15
CA SER A 102 5.47 -23.24 -7.15
C SER A 102 4.74 -24.43 -6.56
N GLU A 103 3.66 -24.87 -7.22
CA GLU A 103 2.94 -26.09 -6.81
C GLU A 103 3.64 -27.37 -7.26
N ASP A 104 4.60 -27.28 -8.20
CA ASP A 104 5.38 -28.42 -8.67
C ASP A 104 6.89 -28.25 -8.47
N ASP A 105 7.58 -29.38 -8.25
CA ASP A 105 9.04 -29.44 -8.14
C ASP A 105 9.76 -28.96 -9.41
N ALA A 106 9.04 -28.92 -10.54
CA ALA A 106 9.54 -28.49 -11.84
C ALA A 106 9.40 -26.98 -12.10
N GLY A 107 8.76 -26.21 -11.21
CA GLY A 107 8.65 -24.75 -11.34
C GLY A 107 7.68 -24.27 -12.41
N LYS A 108 6.81 -25.14 -12.93
CA LYS A 108 5.94 -24.85 -14.08
C LYS A 108 4.58 -24.33 -13.69
N GLU A 109 4.06 -24.69 -12.52
CA GLU A 109 2.75 -24.25 -12.04
C GLU A 109 2.92 -23.27 -10.89
N LEU A 110 2.82 -21.97 -11.22
CA LEU A 110 2.94 -20.89 -10.25
C LEU A 110 1.55 -20.47 -9.79
N VAL A 111 1.35 -20.50 -8.48
CA VAL A 111 0.14 -20.02 -7.82
C VAL A 111 0.49 -18.81 -6.97
N HIS A 112 -0.49 -17.94 -6.77
CA HIS A 112 -0.33 -16.76 -5.94
C HIS A 112 -1.17 -16.89 -4.67
N ASP A 113 -0.60 -16.46 -3.55
CA ASP A 113 -1.32 -16.31 -2.30
C ASP A 113 -1.36 -14.83 -1.91
N ILE A 114 -2.55 -14.35 -1.56
CA ILE A 114 -2.77 -12.96 -1.15
C ILE A 114 -2.89 -12.91 0.36
N HIS A 115 -1.94 -12.24 1.00
CA HIS A 115 -1.87 -12.11 2.45
C HIS A 115 -2.88 -11.06 2.95
N TRP A 116 -4.17 -11.36 2.84
CA TRP A 116 -5.24 -10.41 3.15
C TRP A 116 -5.09 -9.78 4.54
N LYS A 117 -4.68 -10.57 5.55
CA LYS A 117 -4.41 -10.08 6.93
C LYS A 117 -3.29 -9.04 7.02
N SER A 118 -2.42 -8.98 6.02
CA SER A 118 -1.30 -8.03 5.93
C SER A 118 -1.64 -6.78 5.12
N ILE A 119 -2.93 -6.49 4.85
CA ILE A 119 -3.32 -5.22 4.21
C ILE A 119 -2.77 -4.04 5.02
N ALA A 120 -2.30 -3.02 4.32
CA ALA A 120 -1.82 -1.79 4.93
C ALA A 120 -2.29 -0.59 4.12
N LEU A 121 -2.41 0.56 4.79
CA LEU A 121 -2.57 1.83 4.12
C LEU A 121 -1.26 2.26 3.46
N ASN A 122 -1.37 2.93 2.32
CA ASN A 122 -0.23 3.59 1.69
C ASN A 122 0.07 4.91 2.40
N TYR A 123 0.85 4.82 3.46
CA TYR A 123 1.25 5.96 4.29
C TYR A 123 1.93 7.07 3.50
N ASP A 124 2.73 6.74 2.49
CA ASP A 124 3.39 7.72 1.64
C ASP A 124 2.37 8.55 0.86
N LEU A 125 1.33 7.91 0.32
CA LEU A 125 0.23 8.58 -0.38
C LEU A 125 -0.55 9.51 0.56
N ILE A 126 -0.90 9.02 1.75
CA ILE A 126 -1.64 9.80 2.75
C ILE A 126 -0.83 11.05 3.13
N THR A 127 0.45 10.85 3.43
CA THR A 127 1.39 11.94 3.79
C THR A 127 1.50 12.94 2.64
N ALA A 128 1.68 12.49 1.40
CA ALA A 128 1.78 13.36 0.23
C ALA A 128 0.51 14.19 -0.03
N ILE A 129 -0.68 13.69 0.31
CA ILE A 129 -1.94 14.45 0.21
C ILE A 129 -2.02 15.50 1.34
N VAL A 130 -1.72 15.10 2.56
CA VAL A 130 -1.84 15.92 3.78
C VAL A 130 -0.79 17.04 3.82
N GLU A 131 0.50 16.72 3.69
CA GLU A 131 1.60 17.69 3.81
C GLU A 131 1.57 18.76 2.72
N GLY A 132 0.99 18.44 1.57
CA GLY A 132 0.76 19.43 0.55
C GLY A 132 -0.22 20.53 0.91
N ALA A 133 -1.02 20.31 1.96
CA ALA A 133 -2.16 21.16 2.33
C ALA A 133 -1.73 22.18 3.39
N ASP A 134 -0.69 21.84 4.16
CA ASP A 134 -0.08 22.69 5.16
C ASP A 134 1.01 23.55 4.50
N THR A 135 0.67 24.79 4.14
CA THR A 135 1.67 25.84 3.86
C THR A 135 2.28 26.27 5.19
N VAL A 136 3.33 25.59 5.66
CA VAL A 136 4.07 26.03 6.84
C VAL A 136 5.18 26.99 6.41
N ASP A 137 5.15 28.21 6.95
CA ASP A 137 6.16 29.26 6.74
C ASP A 137 7.58 28.76 7.06
N GLU A 138 8.55 29.21 6.26
CA GLU A 138 9.91 28.65 6.18
C GLU A 138 10.75 28.85 7.46
N GLU A 139 10.37 29.72 8.39
CA GLU A 139 11.25 30.13 9.49
C GLU A 139 11.27 29.19 10.72
N ASP A 140 10.33 28.24 10.85
CA ASP A 140 10.24 27.39 12.06
C ASP A 140 10.73 25.94 11.87
N SER A 141 11.23 25.57 10.68
CA SER A 141 11.48 24.15 10.35
C SER A 141 12.94 23.69 10.48
N MET A 142 13.55 23.97 11.63
CA MET A 142 14.72 23.20 12.08
C MET A 142 14.26 21.87 12.72
N GLY A 143 14.19 20.81 11.89
CA GLY A 143 14.55 19.47 12.35
C GLY A 143 13.52 18.58 13.05
N GLN A 144 12.28 18.45 12.53
CA GLN A 144 11.49 17.24 12.80
C GLN A 144 11.07 16.52 11.51
N PRO A 145 11.45 15.23 11.34
CA PRO A 145 10.98 14.44 10.22
C PRO A 145 9.49 14.07 10.44
N ASN A 146 8.66 14.44 9.46
CA ASN A 146 7.53 13.63 8.99
C ASN A 146 6.55 13.09 10.06
N MET A 147 5.86 13.97 10.79
CA MET A 147 4.69 13.57 11.58
C MET A 147 3.40 14.08 10.90
N LEU A 148 2.45 13.17 10.67
CA LEU A 148 1.10 13.52 10.22
C LEU A 148 0.48 14.54 11.19
N SER A 149 -0.32 15.47 10.67
CA SER A 149 -1.13 16.34 11.54
C SER A 149 -2.04 15.48 12.44
N PRO A 150 -2.39 15.93 13.66
CA PRO A 150 -3.21 15.15 14.58
C PRO A 150 -4.53 14.65 13.98
N ALA A 151 -5.16 15.46 13.13
CA ALA A 151 -6.39 15.07 12.41
C ALA A 151 -6.13 13.95 11.39
N ALA A 152 -5.03 14.04 10.63
CA ALA A 152 -4.66 12.98 9.68
C ALA A 152 -4.27 11.68 10.41
N ALA A 153 -3.53 11.77 11.51
CA ALA A 153 -3.18 10.61 12.34
C ALA A 153 -4.44 9.94 12.91
N SER A 154 -5.41 10.72 13.38
CA SER A 154 -6.68 10.19 13.90
C SER A 154 -7.49 9.46 12.82
N ALA A 155 -7.59 10.02 11.62
CA ALA A 155 -8.34 9.38 10.52
C ALA A 155 -7.63 8.11 10.03
N VAL A 156 -6.30 8.11 9.94
CA VAL A 156 -5.51 6.91 9.64
C VAL A 156 -5.79 5.82 10.67
N ASN A 157 -5.71 6.15 11.96
CA ASN A 157 -6.01 5.21 13.04
C ASN A 157 -7.45 4.68 12.97
N ALA A 158 -8.43 5.52 12.58
CA ALA A 158 -9.81 5.08 12.41
C ALA A 158 -9.98 4.08 11.26
N VAL A 159 -9.29 4.31 10.13
CA VAL A 159 -9.26 3.36 9.02
C VAL A 159 -8.56 2.05 9.42
N GLU A 160 -7.44 2.12 10.14
CA GLU A 160 -6.74 0.92 10.62
C GLU A 160 -7.58 0.11 11.59
N LEU A 161 -8.22 0.75 12.57
CA LEU A 161 -9.16 0.09 13.47
C LEU A 161 -10.31 -0.57 12.70
N ARG A 162 -10.78 0.07 11.62
CA ARG A 162 -11.82 -0.50 10.76
C ARG A 162 -11.32 -1.72 9.98
N LEU A 163 -10.09 -1.69 9.46
CA LEU A 163 -9.46 -2.84 8.81
C LEU A 163 -9.33 -3.99 9.81
N ASP A 164 -8.84 -3.72 11.02
CA ASP A 164 -8.71 -4.71 12.09
C ASP A 164 -10.04 -5.33 12.47
N GLN A 165 -11.10 -4.53 12.64
CA GLN A 165 -12.45 -5.06 12.89
C GLN A 165 -12.90 -6.03 11.80
N VAL A 166 -12.70 -5.69 10.54
CA VAL A 166 -13.05 -6.57 9.42
C VAL A 166 -12.26 -7.87 9.46
N PHE A 167 -10.97 -7.84 9.84
CA PHE A 167 -10.16 -9.06 9.96
C PHE A 167 -10.63 -10.04 11.02
N HIS A 168 -11.36 -9.58 12.03
CA HIS A 168 -11.94 -10.42 13.08
C HIS A 168 -13.30 -11.01 12.69
N GLU A 169 -13.88 -10.61 11.55
CA GLU A 169 -15.15 -11.14 11.07
C GLU A 169 -14.98 -12.41 10.21
N PRO A 170 -15.87 -13.41 10.34
CA PRO A 170 -15.93 -14.52 9.41
C PRO A 170 -16.17 -14.04 7.98
N GLY A 171 -15.38 -14.55 7.01
CA GLY A 171 -15.51 -14.14 5.61
C GLY A 171 -14.85 -12.79 5.26
N TYR A 172 -13.96 -12.28 6.12
CA TYR A 172 -13.26 -11.00 5.93
C TYR A 172 -12.67 -10.81 4.52
N SER A 173 -12.15 -11.88 3.89
CA SER A 173 -11.58 -11.80 2.54
C SER A 173 -12.60 -11.36 1.49
N GLN A 174 -13.85 -11.79 1.59
CA GLN A 174 -14.94 -11.34 0.71
C GLN A 174 -15.28 -9.87 0.97
N ARG A 175 -15.29 -9.46 2.24
CA ARG A 175 -15.58 -8.06 2.62
C ARG A 175 -14.49 -7.09 2.17
N ILE A 176 -13.22 -7.45 2.32
CA ILE A 176 -12.08 -6.61 1.91
C ILE A 176 -11.96 -6.52 0.38
N THR A 177 -12.40 -7.56 -0.33
CA THR A 177 -12.43 -7.56 -1.79
C THR A 177 -13.66 -6.88 -2.39
N ASP A 178 -14.65 -6.52 -1.57
CA ASP A 178 -15.85 -5.78 -2.00
C ASP A 178 -15.46 -4.33 -2.38
N PRO A 179 -15.72 -3.90 -3.62
CA PRO A 179 -15.53 -2.49 -4.03
C PRO A 179 -16.17 -1.48 -3.07
N LYS A 180 -17.31 -1.80 -2.45
CA LYS A 180 -17.99 -0.92 -1.50
C LYS A 180 -17.17 -0.66 -0.24
N PHE A 181 -16.42 -1.65 0.23
CA PHE A 181 -15.58 -1.48 1.41
C PHE A 181 -14.45 -0.47 1.17
N VAL A 182 -13.86 -0.51 -0.02
CA VAL A 182 -12.81 0.46 -0.41
C VAL A 182 -13.40 1.87 -0.55
N GLU A 183 -14.63 1.97 -1.05
CA GLU A 183 -15.38 3.24 -1.08
C GLU A 183 -15.62 3.80 0.32
N GLU A 184 -16.06 2.96 1.27
CA GLU A 184 -16.25 3.36 2.68
C GLU A 184 -14.97 3.95 3.28
N ILE A 185 -13.80 3.35 3.00
CA ILE A 185 -12.51 3.86 3.49
C ILE A 185 -12.21 5.25 2.90
N ILE A 186 -12.44 5.45 1.60
CA ILE A 186 -12.25 6.77 0.99
C ILE A 186 -13.25 7.80 1.53
N ASP A 187 -14.50 7.41 1.73
CA ASP A 187 -15.51 8.30 2.30
C ASP A 187 -15.15 8.70 3.72
N LEU A 188 -14.64 7.78 4.55
CA LEU A 188 -14.13 8.09 5.89
C LEU A 188 -12.97 9.10 5.83
N LEU A 189 -11.99 8.87 4.94
CA LEU A 189 -10.86 9.79 4.77
C LEU A 189 -11.30 11.18 4.27
N MET A 190 -12.24 11.26 3.33
CA MET A 190 -12.77 12.54 2.83
C MET A 190 -13.67 13.27 3.84
N ALA A 191 -14.36 12.52 4.71
CA ALA A 191 -15.16 13.08 5.78
C ALA A 191 -14.27 13.68 6.87
N ASP A 192 -13.23 12.97 7.31
CA ASP A 192 -12.49 13.34 8.52
C ASP A 192 -11.18 14.09 8.24
N VAL A 193 -10.64 14.02 7.01
CA VAL A 193 -9.37 14.69 6.63
C VAL A 193 -9.62 15.80 5.60
N PRO A 194 -9.52 17.08 5.98
CA PRO A 194 -9.74 18.22 5.07
C PRO A 194 -8.87 18.19 3.80
N ALA A 195 -7.63 17.68 3.91
CA ALA A 195 -6.73 17.54 2.77
C ALA A 195 -7.26 16.55 1.72
N PHE A 196 -7.84 15.43 2.15
CA PHE A 196 -8.46 14.47 1.23
C PHE A 196 -9.68 15.07 0.55
N ARG A 197 -10.54 15.75 1.31
CA ARG A 197 -11.73 16.42 0.76
C ARG A 197 -11.41 17.46 -0.30
N SER A 198 -10.33 18.21 -0.11
CA SER A 198 -9.96 19.33 -0.98
C SER A 198 -9.14 18.93 -2.21
N LYS A 199 -8.42 17.80 -2.14
CA LYS A 199 -7.42 17.43 -3.17
C LYS A 199 -7.72 16.15 -3.92
N LEU A 200 -8.41 15.21 -3.29
CA LEU A 200 -8.74 13.93 -3.89
C LEU A 200 -10.17 14.01 -4.43
N PHE A 201 -10.34 13.61 -5.69
CA PHE A 201 -11.64 13.61 -6.34
C PHE A 201 -11.99 12.20 -6.79
N LYS A 202 -13.18 11.72 -6.43
CA LYS A 202 -13.69 10.45 -6.97
C LYS A 202 -13.87 10.59 -8.48
N ALA A 203 -13.24 9.71 -9.25
CA ALA A 203 -13.32 9.75 -10.70
C ALA A 203 -14.70 9.29 -11.19
N PRO A 204 -15.26 9.91 -12.24
CA PRO A 204 -16.49 9.45 -12.86
C PRO A 204 -16.19 8.23 -13.74
N GLY A 205 -16.34 7.03 -13.19
CA GLY A 205 -16.25 5.77 -13.94
C GLY A 205 -15.03 4.91 -13.61
N THR A 206 -14.79 3.91 -14.45
CA THR A 206 -13.76 2.90 -14.26
C THR A 206 -12.41 3.36 -14.81
N TYR A 207 -11.32 2.93 -14.17
CA TYR A 207 -9.98 3.19 -14.67
C TYR A 207 -9.71 2.37 -15.94
N HIS A 208 -9.04 3.00 -16.91
CA HIS A 208 -8.55 2.37 -18.13
C HIS A 208 -7.07 2.72 -18.32
N LYS A 209 -6.23 1.72 -18.56
CA LYS A 209 -4.77 1.91 -18.67
C LYS A 209 -4.39 2.79 -19.87
N GLU A 210 -5.19 2.75 -20.93
CA GLU A 210 -5.03 3.54 -22.14
C GLU A 210 -5.14 5.05 -21.86
N ASP A 211 -5.91 5.42 -20.83
CA ASP A 211 -6.12 6.79 -20.40
C ASP A 211 -5.04 7.30 -19.43
N LEU A 212 -4.03 6.48 -19.10
CA LEU A 212 -3.00 6.81 -18.12
C LEU A 212 -2.37 8.19 -18.37
N GLY A 213 -1.96 8.44 -19.62
CA GLY A 213 -1.33 9.70 -20.00
C GLY A 213 -2.25 10.92 -19.85
N ARG A 214 -3.57 10.73 -19.94
CA ARG A 214 -4.58 11.77 -19.65
C ARG A 214 -4.64 12.04 -18.15
N TYR A 215 -4.72 10.97 -17.35
CA TYR A 215 -4.79 11.08 -15.89
C TYR A 215 -3.52 11.68 -15.28
N GLU A 216 -2.33 11.31 -15.76
CA GLU A 216 -1.06 11.91 -15.27
C GLU A 216 -0.95 13.41 -15.55
N ARG A 217 -1.56 13.89 -16.64
CA ARG A 217 -1.56 15.32 -16.99
C ARG A 217 -2.60 16.11 -16.19
N SER A 218 -3.58 15.44 -15.59
CA SER A 218 -4.58 16.05 -14.71
C SER A 218 -3.90 16.83 -13.59
N ASP A 219 -4.33 18.07 -13.38
CA ASP A 219 -3.91 18.87 -12.23
C ASP A 219 -4.64 18.46 -10.94
N LYS A 220 -5.63 17.57 -11.04
CA LYS A 220 -6.34 16.97 -9.91
C LYS A 220 -5.82 15.56 -9.63
N LEU A 221 -5.80 15.18 -8.36
CA LEU A 221 -5.61 13.81 -7.94
C LEU A 221 -6.97 13.09 -7.99
N LEU A 222 -7.10 12.11 -8.87
CA LEU A 222 -8.31 11.32 -9.08
C LEU A 222 -8.20 9.99 -8.35
N TRP A 223 -9.28 9.54 -7.73
CA TRP A 223 -9.40 8.21 -7.15
C TRP A 223 -10.31 7.33 -8.00
N PHE A 224 -9.86 6.11 -8.27
CA PHE A 224 -10.61 5.06 -8.94
C PHE A 224 -10.72 3.84 -8.02
N ASN A 225 -11.90 3.22 -8.00
CA ASN A 225 -12.08 1.92 -7.37
C ASN A 225 -11.48 0.81 -8.25
N HIS A 226 -10.15 0.75 -8.24
CA HIS A 226 -9.37 -0.08 -9.16
C HIS A 226 -8.44 -1.00 -8.38
N ARG A 227 -8.27 -2.23 -8.87
CA ARG A 227 -7.37 -3.23 -8.27
C ARG A 227 -6.33 -3.64 -9.29
N PHE A 228 -5.07 -3.67 -8.88
CA PHE A 228 -3.98 -3.98 -9.79
C PHE A 228 -2.82 -4.62 -9.04
N ALA A 229 -2.18 -5.60 -9.66
CA ALA A 229 -0.95 -6.17 -9.14
C ALA A 229 0.26 -5.40 -9.69
N PHE A 230 1.26 -5.20 -8.85
CA PHE A 230 2.49 -4.53 -9.25
C PHE A 230 3.69 -4.99 -8.42
N MET A 231 4.89 -4.83 -8.97
CA MET A 231 6.14 -5.16 -8.27
C MET A 231 6.72 -3.93 -7.57
N GLY A 232 6.67 -3.89 -6.25
CA GLY A 232 7.25 -2.84 -5.42
C GLY A 232 8.58 -3.24 -4.79
N ASN A 233 9.26 -2.28 -4.19
CA ASN A 233 10.31 -2.61 -3.24
C ASN A 233 9.62 -3.05 -1.95
N ASN A 234 9.92 -4.26 -1.49
CA ASN A 234 9.66 -4.61 -0.11
C ASN A 234 10.60 -3.73 0.72
N PRO A 235 10.07 -2.80 1.51
CA PRO A 235 10.91 -2.12 2.48
C PRO A 235 11.46 -3.20 3.40
N GLY A 236 12.78 -3.39 3.38
CA GLY A 236 13.39 -4.57 3.97
C GLY A 236 12.85 -4.86 5.36
N GLU A 237 12.60 -6.12 5.66
CA GLU A 237 12.43 -6.62 7.04
C GLU A 237 13.70 -6.37 7.90
N LEU A 238 14.76 -5.85 7.27
CA LEU A 238 16.11 -5.56 7.74
C LEU A 238 16.16 -4.42 8.77
N SER A 239 15.71 -4.73 9.98
CA SER A 239 16.48 -4.54 11.23
C SER A 239 15.62 -4.94 12.42
N ALA A 240 14.30 -4.79 12.31
CA ALA A 240 13.38 -5.09 13.40
C ALA A 240 13.21 -6.60 13.60
N TYR A 241 13.06 -7.40 12.53
CA TYR A 241 12.89 -8.85 12.66
C TYR A 241 14.18 -9.54 13.13
N GLU A 242 15.33 -9.13 12.59
CA GLU A 242 16.65 -9.62 13.01
C GLU A 242 16.97 -9.20 14.46
N ALA A 243 16.74 -7.94 14.83
CA ALA A 243 16.90 -7.48 16.22
C ALA A 243 15.89 -8.14 17.18
N LEU A 244 14.66 -8.45 16.73
CA LEU A 244 13.68 -9.20 17.52
C LEU A 244 14.11 -10.65 17.73
N ASN A 245 14.62 -11.32 16.70
CA ASN A 245 15.15 -12.69 16.82
C ASN A 245 16.39 -12.73 17.72
N GLU A 246 17.26 -11.72 17.64
CA GLU A 246 18.41 -11.57 18.53
C GLU A 246 17.96 -11.36 19.99
N LEU A 247 16.96 -10.50 20.22
CA LEU A 247 16.30 -10.34 21.54
C LEU A 247 15.67 -11.65 22.04
N CYS A 248 15.00 -12.41 21.18
CA CYS A 248 14.43 -13.71 21.53
C CYS A 248 15.51 -14.77 21.87
N SER A 249 16.69 -14.69 21.25
CA SER A 249 17.83 -15.57 21.55
C SER A 249 18.55 -15.24 22.86
N ILE A 250 18.36 -14.02 23.37
CA ILE A 250 18.95 -13.50 24.62
C ILE A 250 18.04 -13.76 25.83
N ILE A 251 16.73 -13.97 25.62
CA ILE A 251 15.80 -14.32 26.71
C ILE A 251 15.98 -15.81 27.04
N PRO A 252 16.47 -16.18 28.24
CA PRO A 252 16.53 -17.57 28.65
C PRO A 252 15.11 -18.12 28.70
N SER A 253 14.91 -19.33 28.16
CA SER A 253 13.69 -20.09 28.37
C SER A 253 13.60 -20.48 29.85
N GLU A 254 13.06 -19.60 30.69
CA GLU A 254 12.70 -19.93 32.06
C GLU A 254 11.21 -19.63 32.32
N ALA A 255 10.54 -20.71 32.78
CA ALA A 255 9.15 -20.89 33.23
C ALA A 255 8.10 -21.25 32.17
#